data_AF-A0A810DXX6-F1
#
_entry.id   AF-A0A810DXX6-F1
#
_cell.length_a   1.000
_cell.length_b   1.000
_cell.length_c   1.000
_cell.angle_alpha   90.00
_cell.angle_beta   90.00
_cell.angle_gamma   90.00
#
_symmetry.space_group_name_H-M   'P 1'
#
loop_
_entity.id
_entity.type
_entity.pdbx_description
1 polymer ?
#
loop_
_entity_poly.entity_id
_entity_poly.type
_entity_poly.pdbx_seq_one_letter_code
_entity_poly.pdbx_strand_id
1 'polypeptide(L)'
;MNESLRGQPRLLLAVNGLFVLSGALAGTFLNVYLWKSRQDYIMIGWFTVAQQIALGLSFWLGGKWVKEYNKMNALRLGIAVSGLFYLLVLWLENRVVYYVWPIGALLGIALGLFWLAFNIVFFETTGPGNRNSFNGWVGLLGSLAGIVGPWLSGWLISALHGNRGYRIVFIISLCIYGVATVLSFFLKKRKTAGEYQWLEPWHELHSGDGDWRVMGAGLVFQGLREGVFSFLIGLLVYIAAQEESKLGQFTLITSAVSLVCYWAAGKWLKPKYRSAGMFWGALLLVAVIVPMLWTVNYGTLLIMGIGTSLFIPLYMLPMVSSSFDLMGESKESAGMRVELIVLRELCLMTGRLAGTLIFIGVLSASAAPRTVTLLLLGLGAAPLGSWLCLRRMLRKNIVPER
;
A
#
# COMPACT_ATOMS: atom_id res chain seq x y z
N MET A 1 31.00 -17.55 2.05
CA MET A 1 29.75 -17.07 1.43
C MET A 1 30.04 -16.77 -0.04
N ASN A 2 29.58 -17.61 -0.96
CA ASN A 2 29.94 -17.57 -2.39
C ASN A 2 29.70 -16.19 -3.03
N GLU A 3 30.67 -15.69 -3.81
CA GLU A 3 30.60 -14.41 -4.52
C GLU A 3 29.35 -14.27 -5.41
N SER A 4 28.80 -15.38 -5.91
CA SER A 4 27.59 -15.39 -6.75
C SER A 4 26.29 -14.96 -6.05
N LEU A 5 26.28 -14.84 -4.71
CA LEU A 5 25.12 -14.37 -3.94
C LEU A 5 25.18 -12.88 -3.58
N ARG A 6 26.34 -12.21 -3.73
CA ARG A 6 26.53 -10.80 -3.33
C ARG A 6 25.72 -9.81 -4.19
N GLY A 7 25.44 -10.13 -5.45
CA GLY A 7 24.70 -9.25 -6.37
C GLY A 7 23.17 -9.42 -6.35
N GLN A 8 22.66 -10.54 -5.82
CA GLN A 8 21.23 -10.86 -5.86
C GLN A 8 20.34 -9.89 -5.04
N PRO A 9 20.77 -9.43 -3.84
CA PRO A 9 20.01 -8.40 -3.12
C PRO A 9 19.93 -7.08 -3.91
N ARG A 10 21.03 -6.64 -4.53
CA ARG A 10 21.05 -5.41 -5.34
C ARG A 10 20.13 -5.51 -6.55
N LEU A 11 20.10 -6.67 -7.21
CA LEU A 11 19.21 -6.93 -8.33
C LEU A 11 17.74 -6.93 -7.90
N LEU A 12 17.40 -7.59 -6.79
CA LEU A 12 16.05 -7.57 -6.23
C LEU A 12 15.61 -6.15 -5.87
N LEU A 13 16.52 -5.37 -5.29
CA LEU A 13 16.30 -3.98 -4.96
C LEU A 13 16.03 -3.13 -6.21
N ALA A 14 16.79 -3.34 -7.28
CA ALA A 14 16.59 -2.67 -8.57
C ALA A 14 15.24 -3.04 -9.20
N VAL A 15 14.88 -4.33 -9.22
CA VAL A 15 13.57 -4.80 -9.72
C VAL A 15 12.42 -4.17 -8.92
N ASN A 16 12.54 -4.12 -7.60
CA ASN A 16 11.56 -3.47 -6.74
C ASN A 16 11.48 -1.96 -6.98
N GLY A 17 12.62 -1.28 -7.09
CA GLY A 17 12.67 0.15 -7.39
C GLY A 17 11.97 0.48 -8.70
N LEU A 18 12.23 -0.29 -9.76
CA LEU A 18 11.57 -0.12 -11.06
C LEU A 18 10.06 -0.39 -10.98
N PHE A 19 9.66 -1.46 -10.27
CA PHE A 19 8.24 -1.78 -10.09
C PHE A 19 7.49 -0.67 -9.36
N VAL A 20 8.03 -0.17 -8.25
CA VAL A 20 7.43 0.91 -7.45
C VAL A 20 7.46 2.24 -8.21
N LEU A 21 8.53 2.55 -8.94
CA LEU A 21 8.62 3.76 -9.77
C LEU A 21 7.56 3.76 -10.88
N SER A 22 7.43 2.64 -11.60
CA SER A 22 6.41 2.48 -12.64
C SER A 22 4.99 2.59 -12.07
N GLY A 23 4.75 1.93 -10.93
CA GLY A 23 3.49 2.03 -10.21
C GLY A 23 3.18 3.44 -9.73
N ALA A 24 4.18 4.21 -9.28
CA ALA A 24 4.00 5.59 -8.83
C ALA A 24 3.75 6.57 -9.99
N LEU A 25 4.41 6.36 -11.14
CA LEU A 25 4.21 7.17 -12.34
C LEU A 25 2.77 7.08 -12.85
N ALA A 26 2.28 5.86 -13.07
CA ALA A 26 0.99 5.63 -13.68
C ALA A 26 -0.16 5.45 -12.68
N GLY A 27 0.10 4.83 -11.52
CA GLY A 27 -0.91 4.52 -10.51
C GLY A 27 -1.49 5.76 -9.83
N THR A 28 -0.70 6.81 -9.59
CA THR A 28 -1.21 8.05 -8.95
C THR A 28 -2.28 8.73 -9.79
N PHE A 29 -2.17 8.66 -11.11
CA PHE A 29 -3.11 9.31 -12.02
C PHE A 29 -4.18 8.35 -12.57
N LEU A 30 -4.11 7.06 -12.26
CA LEU A 30 -5.08 6.07 -12.73
C LEU A 30 -6.51 6.40 -12.29
N ASN A 31 -6.73 6.72 -11.01
CA ASN A 31 -8.06 7.09 -10.53
C ASN A 31 -8.57 8.40 -11.15
N VAL A 32 -7.66 9.34 -11.42
CA VAL A 32 -8.00 10.58 -12.15
C VAL A 32 -8.37 10.27 -13.60
N TYR A 33 -7.65 9.38 -14.26
CA TYR A 33 -7.93 8.95 -15.62
C TYR A 33 -9.33 8.31 -15.74
N LEU A 34 -9.68 7.44 -14.79
CA LEU A 34 -11.02 6.84 -14.69
C LEU A 34 -12.09 7.92 -14.45
N TRP A 35 -11.82 8.88 -13.55
CA TRP A 35 -12.73 10.00 -13.28
C TRP A 35 -12.97 10.90 -14.50
N LYS A 36 -11.93 11.19 -15.28
CA LYS A 36 -12.05 11.98 -16.51
C LYS A 36 -12.90 11.27 -17.58
N SER A 37 -12.85 9.95 -17.60
CA SER A 37 -13.67 9.13 -18.51
C SER A 37 -15.13 9.09 -18.07
N ARG A 38 -15.38 9.00 -16.75
CA ARG A 38 -16.72 9.05 -16.15
C ARG A 38 -16.63 9.62 -14.73
N GLN A 39 -17.27 10.77 -14.51
CA GLN A 39 -17.29 11.49 -13.21
C GLN A 39 -18.21 10.82 -12.19
N ASP A 40 -17.90 9.58 -11.83
CA ASP A 40 -18.70 8.71 -10.98
C ASP A 40 -17.84 8.10 -9.86
N TYR A 41 -18.06 8.56 -8.63
CA TYR A 41 -17.35 8.07 -7.45
C TYR A 41 -17.60 6.59 -7.18
N ILE A 42 -18.83 6.13 -7.43
CA ILE A 42 -19.25 4.75 -7.16
C ILE A 42 -18.53 3.81 -8.12
N MET A 43 -18.34 4.22 -9.39
CA MET A 43 -17.54 3.47 -10.35
C MET A 43 -16.11 3.22 -9.84
N ILE A 44 -15.45 4.25 -9.31
CA ILE A 44 -14.08 4.14 -8.75
C ILE A 44 -14.09 3.29 -7.48
N GLY A 45 -15.16 3.35 -6.67
CA GLY A 45 -15.35 2.44 -5.54
C GLY A 45 -15.44 0.97 -5.98
N TRP A 46 -16.18 0.65 -7.03
CA TRP A 46 -16.26 -0.72 -7.55
C TRP A 46 -14.95 -1.19 -8.18
N PHE A 47 -14.21 -0.29 -8.83
CA PHE A 47 -12.85 -0.55 -9.31
C PHE A 47 -11.94 -1.02 -8.17
N THR A 48 -11.95 -0.30 -7.05
CA THR A 48 -11.12 -0.63 -5.89
C THR A 48 -11.62 -1.87 -5.16
N VAL A 49 -12.93 -2.13 -5.08
CA VAL A 49 -13.46 -3.40 -4.56
C VAL A 49 -12.92 -4.59 -5.37
N ALA A 50 -13.03 -4.55 -6.70
CA ALA A 50 -12.53 -5.61 -7.57
C ALA A 50 -11.02 -5.83 -7.39
N GLN A 51 -10.26 -4.74 -7.29
CA GLN A 51 -8.82 -4.78 -7.01
C GLN A 51 -8.50 -5.44 -5.66
N GLN A 52 -9.19 -5.08 -4.59
CA GLN A 52 -8.90 -5.63 -3.26
C GLN A 52 -9.28 -7.11 -3.15
N ILE A 53 -10.42 -7.53 -3.71
CA ILE A 53 -10.81 -8.95 -3.76
C ILE A 53 -9.75 -9.76 -4.48
N ALA A 54 -9.34 -9.32 -5.67
CA ALA A 54 -8.36 -10.02 -6.48
C ALA A 54 -6.96 -10.04 -5.85
N LEU A 55 -6.57 -8.97 -5.14
CA LEU A 55 -5.33 -8.92 -4.38
C LEU A 55 -5.32 -9.96 -3.26
N GLY A 56 -6.36 -10.00 -2.42
CA GLY A 56 -6.43 -10.96 -1.32
C GLY A 56 -6.53 -12.41 -1.79
N LEU A 57 -7.31 -12.67 -2.85
CA LEU A 57 -7.34 -14.00 -3.49
C LEU A 57 -5.97 -14.40 -4.02
N SER A 58 -5.21 -13.46 -4.59
CA SER A 58 -3.86 -13.73 -5.08
C SER A 58 -2.87 -13.99 -3.94
N PHE A 59 -3.02 -13.34 -2.79
CA PHE A 59 -2.24 -13.67 -1.59
C PHE A 59 -2.60 -15.05 -1.05
N TRP A 60 -3.89 -15.36 -0.95
CA TRP A 60 -4.36 -16.63 -0.39
C TRP A 60 -4.00 -17.83 -1.27
N LEU A 61 -4.29 -17.77 -2.57
CA LEU A 61 -3.96 -18.83 -3.54
C LEU A 61 -2.46 -18.85 -3.87
N GLY A 62 -1.86 -17.68 -3.99
CA GLY A 62 -0.44 -17.53 -4.26
C GLY A 62 0.44 -18.01 -3.10
N GLY A 63 -0.06 -18.00 -1.85
CA GLY A 63 0.66 -18.45 -0.67
C GLY A 63 1.19 -19.88 -0.84
N LYS A 64 0.33 -20.79 -1.30
CA LYS A 64 0.72 -22.17 -1.66
C LYS A 64 1.75 -22.20 -2.77
N TRP A 65 1.52 -21.45 -3.85
CA TRP A 65 2.46 -21.38 -4.97
C TRP A 65 3.85 -20.97 -4.48
N VAL A 66 3.95 -19.85 -3.77
CA VAL A 66 5.22 -19.26 -3.36
C VAL A 66 5.95 -20.14 -2.34
N LYS A 67 5.22 -20.86 -1.47
CA LYS A 67 5.82 -21.74 -0.47
C LYS A 67 6.29 -23.07 -1.04
N GLU A 68 5.53 -23.71 -1.92
CA GLU A 68 5.82 -25.07 -2.43
C GLU A 68 6.58 -25.05 -3.78
N TYR A 69 6.32 -24.05 -4.63
CA TYR A 69 6.85 -23.99 -5.99
C TYR A 69 7.74 -22.76 -6.21
N ASN A 70 8.04 -22.44 -7.48
CA ASN A 70 8.99 -21.38 -7.81
C ASN A 70 8.42 -19.97 -7.60
N LYS A 71 8.69 -19.40 -6.42
CA LYS A 71 8.41 -18.00 -6.04
C LYS A 71 8.89 -16.93 -7.01
N MET A 72 9.96 -17.17 -7.78
CA MET A 72 10.42 -16.23 -8.80
C MET A 72 9.43 -16.12 -9.97
N ASN A 73 8.70 -17.19 -10.28
CA ASN A 73 7.68 -17.15 -11.34
C ASN A 73 6.48 -16.30 -10.91
N ALA A 74 6.07 -16.35 -9.63
CA ALA A 74 5.04 -15.48 -9.10
C ALA A 74 5.45 -14.00 -9.17
N LEU A 75 6.70 -13.67 -8.78
CA LEU A 75 7.24 -12.32 -8.92
C LEU A 75 7.19 -11.82 -10.38
N ARG A 76 7.70 -12.63 -11.32
CA ARG A 76 7.74 -12.32 -12.76
C ARG A 76 6.35 -12.14 -13.35
N LEU A 77 5.43 -13.03 -12.99
CA LEU A 77 4.04 -12.96 -13.43
C LEU A 77 3.38 -11.68 -12.92
N GLY A 78 3.60 -11.29 -11.65
CA GLY A 78 3.11 -10.01 -11.12
C GLY A 78 3.55 -8.82 -11.98
N ILE A 79 4.85 -8.73 -12.31
CA ILE A 79 5.39 -7.65 -13.16
C ILE A 79 4.77 -7.68 -14.57
N ALA A 80 4.69 -8.86 -15.18
CA ALA A 80 4.13 -9.02 -16.53
C ALA A 80 2.65 -8.65 -16.58
N VAL A 81 1.86 -9.06 -15.58
CA VAL A 81 0.44 -8.72 -15.46
C VAL A 81 0.25 -7.23 -15.18
N SER A 82 1.15 -6.56 -14.44
CA SER A 82 1.15 -5.09 -14.31
C SER A 82 1.34 -4.41 -15.67
N GLY A 83 2.28 -4.89 -16.49
CA GLY A 83 2.45 -4.40 -17.86
C GLY A 83 1.21 -4.61 -18.73
N LEU A 84 0.61 -5.80 -18.68
CA LEU A 84 -0.62 -6.12 -19.40
C LEU A 84 -1.78 -5.20 -18.97
N PHE A 85 -1.90 -4.92 -17.67
CA PHE A 85 -2.89 -3.99 -17.14
C PHE A 85 -2.80 -2.61 -17.81
N TYR A 86 -1.61 -1.99 -17.81
CA TYR A 86 -1.44 -0.68 -18.43
C TYR A 86 -1.62 -0.71 -19.95
N LEU A 87 -1.21 -1.80 -20.61
CA LEU A 87 -1.47 -2.01 -22.03
C LEU A 87 -2.96 -2.07 -22.35
N LEU A 88 -3.75 -2.78 -21.52
CA LEU A 88 -5.20 -2.86 -21.69
C LEU A 88 -5.89 -1.52 -21.39
N VAL A 89 -5.45 -0.80 -20.36
CA VAL A 89 -5.96 0.56 -20.08
C VAL A 89 -5.71 1.48 -21.28
N LEU A 90 -4.51 1.43 -21.87
CA LEU A 90 -4.15 2.18 -23.07
C LEU A 90 -4.97 1.78 -24.30
N TRP A 91 -5.28 0.50 -24.46
CA TRP A 91 -6.01 -0.01 -25.62
C TRP A 91 -7.54 0.25 -25.52
N LEU A 92 -8.10 0.14 -24.32
CA LEU A 92 -9.52 0.37 -24.08
C LEU A 92 -9.88 1.85 -24.11
N GLU A 93 -8.93 2.73 -23.75
CA GLU A 93 -9.14 4.18 -23.63
C GLU A 93 -10.42 4.50 -22.84
N ASN A 94 -11.34 5.28 -23.40
CA ASN A 94 -12.62 5.65 -22.77
C ASN A 94 -13.52 4.44 -22.45
N ARG A 95 -13.32 3.29 -23.10
CA ARG A 95 -14.11 2.08 -22.83
C ARG A 95 -13.73 1.40 -21.52
N VAL A 96 -12.62 1.78 -20.89
CA VAL A 96 -12.16 1.21 -19.61
C VAL A 96 -13.25 1.27 -18.52
N VAL A 97 -14.11 2.29 -18.57
CA VAL A 97 -15.21 2.49 -17.60
C VAL A 97 -16.26 1.38 -17.61
N TYR A 98 -16.40 0.64 -18.73
CA TYR A 98 -17.29 -0.50 -18.82
C TYR A 98 -16.66 -1.80 -18.32
N TYR A 99 -15.33 -1.83 -18.17
CA TYR A 99 -14.54 -2.99 -17.78
C TYR A 99 -13.90 -2.81 -16.40
N VAL A 100 -14.49 -1.98 -15.55
CA VAL A 100 -13.94 -1.63 -14.23
C VAL A 100 -13.67 -2.86 -13.35
N TRP A 101 -14.58 -3.84 -13.34
CA TRP A 101 -14.40 -5.08 -12.59
C TRP A 101 -13.20 -5.92 -13.09
N PRO A 102 -13.13 -6.34 -14.36
CA PRO A 102 -11.98 -7.12 -14.83
C PRO A 102 -10.66 -6.35 -14.79
N ILE A 103 -10.68 -5.04 -15.04
CA ILE A 103 -9.47 -4.20 -15.01
C ILE A 103 -8.98 -4.00 -13.57
N GLY A 104 -9.89 -3.79 -12.61
CA GLY A 104 -9.56 -3.76 -11.19
C GLY A 104 -9.01 -5.10 -10.70
N ALA A 105 -9.67 -6.21 -11.07
CA ALA A 105 -9.21 -7.56 -10.72
C ALA A 105 -7.80 -7.86 -11.28
N LEU A 106 -7.54 -7.48 -12.53
CA LEU A 106 -6.23 -7.64 -13.16
C LEU A 106 -5.13 -6.88 -12.39
N LEU A 107 -5.40 -5.63 -11.99
CA LEU A 107 -4.48 -4.86 -11.15
C LEU A 107 -4.26 -5.52 -9.78
N GLY A 108 -5.33 -6.02 -9.17
CA GLY A 108 -5.27 -6.74 -7.90
C GLY A 108 -4.40 -7.99 -7.98
N ILE A 109 -4.55 -8.80 -9.04
CA ILE A 109 -3.71 -9.97 -9.31
C ILE A 109 -2.25 -9.57 -9.47
N ALA A 110 -1.98 -8.54 -10.26
CA ALA A 110 -0.62 -8.07 -10.51
C ALA A 110 0.10 -7.66 -9.22
N LEU A 111 -0.57 -6.85 -8.40
CA LEU A 111 -0.05 -6.39 -7.11
C LEU A 111 0.08 -7.55 -6.11
N GLY A 112 -0.93 -8.42 -6.03
CA GLY A 112 -0.95 -9.56 -5.13
C GLY A 112 0.22 -10.52 -5.36
N LEU A 113 0.43 -10.92 -6.63
CA LEU A 113 1.52 -11.81 -7.01
C LEU A 113 2.90 -11.19 -6.76
N PHE A 114 3.07 -9.91 -7.11
CA PHE A 114 4.34 -9.21 -6.90
C PHE A 114 4.66 -9.08 -5.42
N TRP A 115 3.76 -8.52 -4.61
CA TRP A 115 4.01 -8.23 -3.20
C TRP A 115 4.18 -9.49 -2.36
N LEU A 116 3.37 -10.53 -2.62
CA LEU A 116 3.53 -11.81 -1.95
C LEU A 116 4.92 -12.39 -2.20
N ALA A 117 5.32 -12.51 -3.47
CA ALA A 117 6.63 -13.05 -3.83
C ALA A 117 7.77 -12.17 -3.31
N PHE A 118 7.66 -10.84 -3.45
CA PHE A 118 8.67 -9.90 -2.96
C PHE A 118 8.87 -10.01 -1.46
N ASN A 119 7.80 -10.00 -0.66
CA ASN A 119 7.90 -10.09 0.81
C ASN A 119 8.61 -11.38 1.24
N ILE A 120 8.30 -12.52 0.62
CA ILE A 120 8.89 -13.80 0.98
C ILE A 120 10.37 -13.85 0.57
N VAL A 121 10.68 -13.37 -0.63
CA VAL A 121 12.06 -13.32 -1.14
C VAL A 121 12.92 -12.33 -0.35
N PHE A 122 12.33 -11.22 0.09
CA PHE A 122 12.95 -10.26 1.00
C PHE A 122 13.40 -10.95 2.30
N PHE A 123 12.53 -11.74 2.94
CA PHE A 123 12.87 -12.43 4.19
C PHE A 123 13.97 -13.48 4.02
N GLU A 124 14.05 -14.13 2.86
CA GLU A 124 15.08 -15.14 2.56
C GLU A 124 16.41 -14.56 2.08
N THR A 125 16.39 -13.37 1.48
CA THR A 125 17.59 -12.68 1.00
C THR A 125 18.26 -11.87 2.11
N THR A 126 17.49 -11.49 3.13
CA THR A 126 17.96 -10.66 4.23
C THR A 126 18.18 -11.47 5.52
N GLY A 127 19.45 -11.58 5.91
CA GLY A 127 19.86 -12.09 7.21
C GLY A 127 19.93 -10.97 8.27
N PRO A 128 20.12 -11.30 9.55
CA PRO A 128 20.17 -10.32 10.65
C PRO A 128 21.16 -9.17 10.42
N GLY A 129 22.31 -9.45 9.79
CA GLY A 129 23.37 -8.44 9.56
C GLY A 129 23.17 -7.51 8.35
N ASN A 130 22.29 -7.84 7.38
CA ASN A 130 22.09 -7.02 6.17
C ASN A 130 20.65 -6.50 5.99
N ARG A 131 19.69 -6.99 6.81
CA ARG A 131 18.27 -6.62 6.72
C ARG A 131 18.04 -5.13 6.91
N ASN A 132 18.72 -4.50 7.88
CA ASN A 132 18.55 -3.08 8.16
C ASN A 132 19.00 -2.22 6.97
N SER A 133 20.14 -2.54 6.35
CA SER A 133 20.63 -1.83 5.17
C SER A 133 19.73 -2.05 3.96
N PHE A 134 19.28 -3.28 3.71
CA PHE A 134 18.38 -3.57 2.59
C PHE A 134 17.04 -2.85 2.76
N ASN A 135 16.46 -2.89 3.97
CA ASN A 135 15.21 -2.20 4.28
C ASN A 135 15.36 -0.68 4.13
N GLY A 136 16.50 -0.11 4.54
CA GLY A 136 16.82 1.30 4.30
C GLY A 136 16.83 1.67 2.82
N TRP A 137 17.42 0.84 1.97
CA TRP A 137 17.43 1.06 0.52
C TRP A 137 16.06 0.87 -0.13
N VAL A 138 15.27 -0.13 0.31
CA VAL A 138 13.88 -0.31 -0.17
C VAL A 138 13.03 0.91 0.17
N GLY A 139 13.13 1.39 1.42
CA GLY A 139 12.46 2.60 1.86
C GLY A 139 12.88 3.82 1.05
N LEU A 140 14.19 4.02 0.85
CA LEU A 140 14.71 5.14 0.07
C LEU A 140 14.20 5.12 -1.39
N LEU A 141 14.29 3.97 -2.06
CA LEU A 141 13.79 3.84 -3.43
C LEU A 141 12.28 4.04 -3.51
N GLY A 142 11.53 3.52 -2.53
CA GLY A 142 10.09 3.71 -2.44
C GLY A 142 9.72 5.18 -2.26
N SER A 143 10.42 5.91 -1.39
CA SER A 143 10.21 7.34 -1.19
C SER A 143 10.60 8.17 -2.42
N LEU A 144 11.74 7.86 -3.05
CA LEU A 144 12.15 8.52 -4.29
C LEU A 144 11.13 8.29 -5.41
N ALA A 145 10.67 7.05 -5.60
CA ALA A 145 9.64 6.72 -6.56
C ALA A 145 8.31 7.46 -6.27
N GLY A 146 7.91 7.54 -4.99
CA GLY A 146 6.70 8.25 -4.56
C GLY A 146 6.78 9.78 -4.71
N ILE A 147 7.98 10.36 -4.69
CA ILE A 147 8.20 11.80 -4.92
C ILE A 147 8.32 12.08 -6.43
N VAL A 148 9.24 11.38 -7.10
CA VAL A 148 9.62 11.63 -8.49
C VAL A 148 8.52 11.19 -9.45
N GLY A 149 7.89 10.04 -9.21
CA GLY A 149 6.86 9.48 -10.09
C GLY A 149 5.71 10.46 -10.29
N PRO A 150 4.93 10.77 -9.25
CA PRO A 150 3.77 11.68 -9.34
C PRO A 150 4.11 13.09 -9.82
N TRP A 151 5.27 13.62 -9.45
CA TRP A 151 5.70 14.94 -9.88
C TRP A 151 6.00 14.98 -11.38
N LEU A 152 6.81 14.02 -11.88
CA LEU A 152 7.14 13.93 -13.30
C LEU A 152 5.90 13.61 -14.13
N SER A 153 5.05 12.68 -13.69
CA SER A 153 3.83 12.35 -14.45
C SER A 153 2.83 13.51 -14.42
N GLY A 154 2.64 14.19 -13.30
CA GLY A 154 1.78 15.38 -13.23
C GLY A 154 2.25 16.52 -14.15
N TRP A 155 3.56 16.78 -14.18
CA TRP A 155 4.14 17.75 -15.11
C TRP A 155 3.97 17.33 -16.57
N LEU A 156 4.29 16.08 -16.91
CA LEU A 156 4.21 15.56 -18.27
C LEU A 156 2.76 15.53 -18.80
N ILE A 157 1.81 15.16 -17.94
CA ILE A 157 0.38 15.13 -18.29
C ILE A 157 -0.13 16.54 -18.60
N SER A 158 0.27 17.51 -17.78
CA SER A 158 -0.15 18.91 -17.94
C SER A 158 0.49 19.55 -19.18
N ALA A 159 1.78 19.30 -19.41
CA ALA A 159 2.51 19.85 -20.56
C ALA A 159 2.01 19.31 -21.91
N LEU A 160 1.50 18.09 -21.95
CA LEU A 160 1.09 17.39 -23.19
C LEU A 160 -0.43 17.31 -23.37
N HIS A 161 -1.18 18.29 -22.84
CA HIS A 161 -2.63 18.42 -23.02
C HIS A 161 -3.42 17.14 -22.62
N GLY A 162 -3.20 16.65 -21.40
CA GLY A 162 -4.03 15.60 -20.79
C GLY A 162 -3.88 14.24 -21.47
N ASN A 163 -4.74 13.91 -22.44
CA ASN A 163 -4.85 12.56 -23.01
C ASN A 163 -3.55 12.04 -23.64
N ARG A 164 -2.81 12.87 -24.38
CA ARG A 164 -1.49 12.48 -24.90
C ARG A 164 -0.49 12.26 -23.76
N GLY A 165 -0.55 13.12 -22.75
CA GLY A 165 0.25 13.00 -21.54
C GLY A 165 0.03 11.68 -20.78
N TYR A 166 -1.24 11.30 -20.53
CA TYR A 166 -1.59 10.02 -19.93
C TYR A 166 -1.03 8.84 -20.74
N ARG A 167 -1.20 8.89 -22.06
CA ARG A 167 -0.69 7.84 -22.95
C ARG A 167 0.81 7.68 -22.83
N ILE A 168 1.55 8.79 -22.81
CA ILE A 168 3.02 8.77 -22.71
C ILE A 168 3.46 8.27 -21.33
N VAL A 169 2.85 8.73 -20.23
CA VAL A 169 3.16 8.24 -18.88
C VAL A 169 2.94 6.74 -18.76
N PHE A 170 1.83 6.23 -19.30
CA PHE A 170 1.53 4.80 -19.27
C PHE A 170 2.49 3.99 -20.17
N ILE A 171 2.91 4.52 -21.32
CA ILE A 171 3.94 3.89 -22.17
C ILE A 171 5.30 3.85 -21.44
N ILE A 172 5.72 4.95 -20.82
CA ILE A 172 6.97 4.99 -20.03
C ILE A 172 6.92 3.95 -18.92
N SER A 173 5.79 3.87 -18.21
CA SER A 173 5.58 2.89 -17.13
C SER A 173 5.60 1.46 -17.66
N LEU A 174 4.99 1.21 -18.81
CA LEU A 174 5.03 -0.09 -19.50
C LEU A 174 6.46 -0.48 -19.89
N CYS A 175 7.26 0.45 -20.43
CA CYS A 175 8.66 0.21 -20.74
C CYS A 175 9.48 -0.11 -19.48
N ILE A 176 9.26 0.61 -18.37
CA ILE A 176 9.91 0.34 -17.08
C ILE A 176 9.54 -1.06 -16.57
N TYR A 177 8.26 -1.46 -16.67
CA TYR A 177 7.85 -2.83 -16.34
C TYR A 177 8.53 -3.86 -17.23
N GLY A 178 8.64 -3.61 -18.54
CA GLY A 178 9.37 -4.48 -19.45
C GLY A 178 10.84 -4.67 -19.04
N VAL A 179 11.53 -3.58 -18.68
CA VAL A 179 12.90 -3.64 -18.14
C VAL A 179 12.94 -4.41 -16.82
N ALA A 180 12.00 -4.17 -15.90
CA ALA A 180 11.92 -4.91 -14.64
C ALA A 180 11.69 -6.42 -14.86
N THR A 181 10.86 -6.80 -15.83
CA THR A 181 10.63 -8.19 -16.25
C THR A 181 11.93 -8.80 -16.77
N VAL A 182 12.65 -8.14 -17.68
CA VAL A 182 13.95 -8.62 -18.19
C VAL A 182 14.95 -8.79 -17.05
N LEU A 183 15.09 -7.79 -16.17
CA LEU A 183 16.00 -7.86 -15.03
C LEU A 183 15.63 -8.98 -14.04
N SER A 184 14.35 -9.24 -13.86
CA SER A 184 13.88 -10.31 -12.96
C SER A 184 14.24 -11.72 -13.47
N PHE A 185 14.55 -11.91 -14.76
CA PHE A 185 15.04 -13.19 -15.27
C PHE A 185 16.44 -13.56 -14.74
N PHE A 186 17.26 -12.55 -14.39
CA PHE A 186 18.58 -12.75 -13.79
C PHE A 186 18.54 -13.07 -12.29
N LEU A 187 17.35 -13.03 -11.67
CA LEU A 187 17.16 -13.52 -10.30
C LEU A 187 17.20 -15.05 -10.30
N LYS A 188 18.10 -15.62 -9.48
CA LYS A 188 18.29 -17.07 -9.40
C LYS A 188 17.11 -17.74 -8.68
N LYS A 189 16.70 -18.91 -9.18
CA LYS A 189 15.75 -19.79 -8.49
C LYS A 189 16.32 -20.16 -7.12
N ARG A 190 15.48 -20.16 -6.09
CA ARG A 190 15.83 -20.54 -4.72
C ARG A 190 15.01 -21.75 -4.31
N LYS A 191 15.63 -22.63 -3.51
CA LYS A 191 14.92 -23.79 -2.96
C LYS A 191 13.75 -23.32 -2.10
N THR A 192 12.61 -23.97 -2.26
CA THR A 192 11.47 -23.92 -1.34
C THR A 192 11.65 -24.98 -0.27
N ALA A 193 11.25 -24.68 0.96
CA ALA A 193 11.25 -25.63 2.06
C ALA A 193 9.97 -25.42 2.87
N GLY A 194 9.16 -26.46 2.98
CA GLY A 194 7.93 -26.48 3.77
C GLY A 194 6.66 -26.66 2.94
N GLU A 195 5.62 -27.16 3.60
CA GLU A 195 4.27 -27.31 3.07
C GLU A 195 3.41 -26.10 3.48
N TYR A 196 2.46 -25.71 2.63
CA TYR A 196 1.56 -24.60 2.94
C TYR A 196 0.38 -25.02 3.79
N GLN A 197 0.22 -24.37 4.93
CA GLN A 197 -0.86 -24.65 5.87
C GLN A 197 -2.02 -23.68 5.67
N TRP A 198 -3.03 -24.13 4.92
CA TRP A 198 -4.19 -23.32 4.55
C TRP A 198 -5.01 -22.80 5.74
N LEU A 199 -5.09 -23.59 6.81
CA LEU A 199 -5.91 -23.29 7.99
C LEU A 199 -5.15 -22.51 9.05
N GLU A 200 -3.83 -22.33 8.90
CA GLU A 200 -3.01 -21.65 9.90
C GLU A 200 -3.42 -20.20 10.15
N PRO A 201 -3.74 -19.38 9.11
CA PRO A 201 -4.30 -18.05 9.33
C PRO A 201 -5.57 -18.06 10.20
N TRP A 202 -6.41 -19.09 10.06
CA TRP A 202 -7.63 -19.23 10.84
C TRP A 202 -7.36 -19.68 12.28
N HIS A 203 -6.44 -20.65 12.46
CA HIS A 203 -6.02 -21.13 13.77
C HIS A 203 -5.40 -20.02 14.60
N GLU A 204 -4.47 -19.25 14.02
CA GLU A 204 -3.81 -18.14 14.70
C GLU A 204 -4.79 -17.04 15.11
N LEU A 205 -5.82 -16.77 14.29
CA LEU A 205 -6.87 -15.81 14.65
C LEU A 205 -7.76 -16.29 15.82
N HIS A 206 -7.84 -17.60 16.05
CA HIS A 206 -8.64 -18.24 17.09
C HIS A 206 -7.78 -18.85 18.22
N SER A 207 -6.48 -18.60 18.23
CA SER A 207 -5.56 -19.16 19.23
C SER A 207 -5.86 -18.61 20.62
N GLY A 208 -5.52 -19.40 21.65
CA GLY A 208 -5.81 -19.08 23.05
C GLY A 208 -5.13 -17.81 23.56
N ASP A 209 -3.94 -17.51 23.03
CA ASP A 209 -3.17 -16.31 23.39
C ASP A 209 -3.82 -15.02 22.87
N GLY A 210 -4.55 -15.11 21.75
CA GLY A 210 -5.39 -14.05 21.21
C GLY A 210 -4.63 -12.84 20.65
N ASP A 211 -3.31 -12.87 20.58
CA ASP A 211 -2.49 -11.75 20.10
C ASP A 211 -2.72 -11.48 18.61
N TRP A 212 -2.83 -12.52 17.77
CA TRP A 212 -3.21 -12.39 16.36
C TRP A 212 -4.64 -11.90 16.16
N ARG A 213 -5.57 -12.22 17.08
CA ARG A 213 -6.94 -11.68 17.04
C ARG A 213 -6.95 -10.17 17.29
N VAL A 214 -6.16 -9.71 18.26
CA VAL A 214 -6.00 -8.29 18.57
C VAL A 214 -5.27 -7.55 17.44
N MET A 215 -4.20 -8.15 16.90
CA MET A 215 -3.47 -7.62 15.75
C MET A 215 -4.35 -7.53 14.50
N GLY A 216 -5.07 -8.61 14.19
CA GLY A 216 -5.99 -8.71 13.06
C GLY A 216 -7.08 -7.64 13.13
N ALA A 217 -7.70 -7.43 14.30
CA ALA A 217 -8.65 -6.34 14.49
C ALA A 217 -8.01 -4.95 14.26
N GLY A 218 -6.78 -4.74 14.75
CA GLY A 218 -6.02 -3.52 14.51
C GLY A 218 -5.74 -3.26 13.02
N LEU A 219 -5.40 -4.31 12.28
CA LEU A 219 -5.17 -4.28 10.83
C LEU A 219 -6.46 -4.03 10.03
N VAL A 220 -7.60 -4.56 10.47
CA VAL A 220 -8.91 -4.25 9.86
C VAL A 220 -9.21 -2.76 9.97
N PHE A 221 -9.00 -2.15 11.14
CA PHE A 221 -9.16 -0.70 11.31
C PHE A 221 -8.18 0.12 10.46
N GLN A 222 -6.93 -0.36 10.31
CA GLN A 222 -5.96 0.27 9.40
C GLN A 222 -6.48 0.23 7.95
N GLY A 223 -6.90 -0.96 7.51
CA GLY A 223 -7.45 -1.19 6.18
C GLY A 223 -8.68 -0.33 5.91
N LEU A 224 -9.55 -0.12 6.90
CA LEU A 224 -10.76 0.69 6.79
C LEU A 224 -10.47 2.12 6.29
N ARG A 225 -9.43 2.76 6.83
CA ARG A 225 -8.94 4.06 6.35
C ARG A 225 -8.30 3.93 4.97
N GLU A 226 -7.38 3.00 4.80
CA GLU A 226 -6.61 2.84 3.56
C GLU A 226 -7.49 2.57 2.32
N GLY A 227 -8.58 1.83 2.49
CA GLY A 227 -9.48 1.45 1.40
C GLY A 227 -10.03 2.65 0.64
N VAL A 228 -10.33 3.74 1.34
CA VAL A 228 -10.90 4.96 0.75
C VAL A 228 -9.86 6.05 0.55
N PHE A 229 -8.99 6.27 1.53
CA PHE A 229 -8.00 7.35 1.49
C PHE A 229 -6.98 7.18 0.36
N SER A 230 -6.68 5.95 -0.04
CA SER A 230 -5.70 5.65 -1.09
C SER A 230 -6.06 6.23 -2.46
N PHE A 231 -7.35 6.38 -2.77
CA PHE A 231 -7.80 6.95 -4.05
C PHE A 231 -8.54 8.28 -3.88
N LEU A 232 -9.38 8.42 -2.85
CA LEU A 232 -10.29 9.55 -2.72
C LEU A 232 -9.54 10.87 -2.48
N ILE A 233 -8.46 10.85 -1.70
CA ILE A 233 -7.68 12.06 -1.44
C ILE A 233 -7.05 12.60 -2.72
N GLY A 234 -6.39 11.73 -3.50
CA GLY A 234 -5.80 12.13 -4.78
C GLY A 234 -6.84 12.63 -5.77
N LEU A 235 -8.01 11.97 -5.79
CA LEU A 235 -9.14 12.39 -6.62
C LEU A 235 -9.69 13.77 -6.21
N LEU A 236 -9.89 14.01 -4.91
CA LEU A 236 -10.38 15.31 -4.40
C LEU A 236 -9.38 16.44 -4.66
N VAL A 237 -8.08 16.18 -4.56
CA VAL A 237 -7.04 17.15 -4.92
C VAL A 237 -7.13 17.52 -6.39
N TYR A 238 -7.28 16.54 -7.29
CA TYR A 238 -7.49 16.83 -8.70
C TYR A 238 -8.80 17.60 -8.94
N ILE A 239 -9.92 17.19 -8.34
CA ILE A 239 -11.21 17.87 -8.51
C ILE A 239 -11.16 19.32 -7.99
N ALA A 240 -10.48 19.57 -6.88
CA ALA A 240 -10.36 20.91 -6.32
C ALA A 240 -9.38 21.80 -7.10
N ALA A 241 -8.34 21.22 -7.69
CA ALA A 241 -7.32 21.96 -8.43
C ALA A 241 -7.62 22.11 -9.92
N GLN A 242 -8.41 21.18 -10.50
CA GLN A 242 -8.67 21.04 -11.95
C GLN A 242 -7.38 20.96 -12.80
N GLU A 243 -6.27 20.51 -12.20
CA GLU A 243 -4.96 20.47 -12.86
C GLU A 243 -4.16 19.27 -12.34
N GLU A 244 -3.63 18.45 -13.25
CA GLU A 244 -2.83 17.27 -12.91
C GLU A 244 -1.48 17.63 -12.28
N SER A 245 -0.90 18.77 -12.66
CA SER A 245 0.36 19.26 -12.07
C SER A 245 0.22 19.53 -10.57
N LYS A 246 -0.95 20.02 -10.13
CA LYS A 246 -1.25 20.30 -8.72
C LYS A 246 -1.38 19.04 -7.89
N LEU A 247 -1.94 17.97 -8.46
CA LEU A 247 -1.92 16.65 -7.83
C LEU A 247 -0.47 16.15 -7.68
N GLY A 248 0.35 16.30 -8.73
CA GLY A 248 1.78 15.95 -8.67
C GLY A 248 2.55 16.74 -7.62
N GLN A 249 2.31 18.05 -7.51
CA GLN A 249 2.89 18.93 -6.49
C GLN A 249 2.43 18.56 -5.08
N PHE A 250 1.13 18.27 -4.90
CA PHE A 250 0.59 17.77 -3.64
C PHE A 250 1.31 16.50 -3.20
N THR A 251 1.44 15.51 -4.09
CA THR A 251 2.15 14.27 -3.76
C THR A 251 3.62 14.52 -3.47
N LEU A 252 4.31 15.37 -4.23
CA LEU A 252 5.70 15.76 -3.94
C LEU A 252 5.86 16.33 -2.53
N ILE A 253 5.03 17.31 -2.16
CA ILE A 253 5.12 18.00 -0.86
C ILE A 253 4.83 17.00 0.27
N THR A 254 3.72 16.26 0.17
CA THR A 254 3.31 15.28 1.18
C THR A 254 4.34 14.17 1.34
N SER A 255 4.86 13.60 0.24
CA SER A 255 5.90 12.56 0.30
C SER A 255 7.23 13.08 0.86
N ALA A 256 7.64 14.32 0.56
CA ALA A 256 8.84 14.92 1.13
C ALA A 256 8.72 15.13 2.65
N VAL A 257 7.58 15.66 3.11
CA VAL A 257 7.27 15.80 4.54
C VAL A 257 7.27 14.42 5.21
N SER A 258 6.58 13.45 4.61
CA SER A 258 6.47 12.10 5.14
C SER A 258 7.84 11.42 5.26
N LEU A 259 8.73 11.59 4.28
CA LEU A 259 10.10 11.05 4.33
C LEU A 259 10.87 11.56 5.56
N VAL A 260 10.86 12.87 5.79
CA VAL A 260 11.53 13.49 6.94
C VAL A 260 10.90 13.02 8.25
N CYS A 261 9.57 12.96 8.32
CA CYS A 261 8.86 12.53 9.52
C CYS A 261 9.03 11.04 9.82
N TYR A 262 9.10 10.15 8.82
CA TYR A 262 9.42 8.74 9.00
C TYR A 262 10.86 8.55 9.51
N TRP A 263 11.82 9.31 8.98
CA TRP A 263 13.19 9.29 9.48
C TRP A 263 13.26 9.76 10.95
N ALA A 264 12.62 10.88 11.27
CA ALA A 264 12.57 11.43 12.61
C ALA A 264 11.89 10.47 13.60
N ALA A 265 10.71 9.95 13.24
CA ALA A 265 9.98 9.00 14.06
C ALA A 265 10.75 7.69 14.24
N GLY A 266 11.41 7.17 13.19
CA GLY A 266 12.26 5.98 13.29
C GLY A 266 13.46 6.18 14.23
N LYS A 267 14.03 7.40 14.29
CA LYS A 267 15.17 7.72 15.16
C LYS A 267 14.76 8.01 16.61
N TRP A 268 13.59 8.60 16.84
CA TRP A 268 13.20 9.13 18.16
C TRP A 268 12.07 8.38 18.85
N LEU A 269 11.23 7.62 18.13
CA LEU A 269 10.11 6.87 18.72
C LEU A 269 10.60 5.57 19.38
N LYS A 270 11.02 5.66 20.64
CA LYS A 270 11.44 4.49 21.43
C LYS A 270 10.27 3.53 21.71
N PRO A 271 10.52 2.21 21.92
CA PRO A 271 9.50 1.22 22.24
C PRO A 271 8.54 1.64 23.37
N LYS A 272 9.07 2.24 24.44
CA LYS A 272 8.31 2.78 25.58
C LYS A 272 7.21 3.78 25.17
N TYR A 273 7.43 4.54 24.10
CA TYR A 273 6.50 5.57 23.63
C TYR A 273 5.58 5.09 22.51
N ARG A 274 5.68 3.83 22.03
CA ARG A 274 4.89 3.34 20.89
C ARG A 274 3.38 3.48 21.10
N SER A 275 2.85 3.11 22.27
CA SER A 275 1.40 3.24 22.55
C SER A 275 0.92 4.69 22.61
N ALA A 276 1.69 5.58 23.24
CA ALA A 276 1.34 7.00 23.34
C ALA A 276 1.50 7.73 21.99
N GLY A 277 2.57 7.43 21.27
CA GLY A 277 2.82 7.95 19.92
C GLY A 277 1.72 7.53 18.94
N MET A 278 1.30 6.27 18.99
CA MET A 278 0.19 5.78 18.17
C MET A 278 -1.13 6.50 18.49
N PHE A 279 -1.44 6.74 19.77
CA PHE A 279 -2.63 7.50 20.17
C PHE A 279 -2.63 8.93 19.62
N TRP A 280 -1.56 9.69 19.91
CA TRP A 280 -1.46 11.08 19.45
C TRP A 280 -1.40 11.17 17.93
N GLY A 281 -0.68 10.25 17.27
CA GLY A 281 -0.68 10.12 15.82
C GLY A 281 -2.10 9.93 15.28
N ALA A 282 -2.85 8.96 15.80
CA ALA A 282 -4.22 8.69 15.39
C ALA A 282 -5.17 9.87 15.66
N LEU A 283 -5.07 10.53 16.81
CA LEU A 283 -5.89 11.70 17.16
C LEU A 283 -5.61 12.88 16.23
N LEU A 284 -4.34 13.18 15.97
CA LEU A 284 -3.93 14.28 15.11
C LEU A 284 -4.28 14.00 13.64
N LEU A 285 -4.26 12.72 13.21
CA LEU A 285 -4.76 12.31 11.90
C LEU A 285 -6.26 12.58 11.69
N VAL A 286 -7.05 12.66 12.75
CA VAL A 286 -8.46 13.11 12.69
C VAL A 286 -8.52 14.63 12.68
N ALA A 287 -7.75 15.28 13.55
CA ALA A 287 -7.71 16.74 13.68
C ALA A 287 -7.37 17.45 12.36
N VAL A 288 -6.47 16.88 11.55
CA VAL A 288 -6.06 17.47 10.25
C VAL A 288 -7.16 17.44 9.18
N ILE A 289 -8.23 16.66 9.38
CA ILE A 289 -9.37 16.59 8.46
C ILE A 289 -10.43 17.64 8.83
N VAL A 290 -10.49 18.07 10.09
CA VAL A 290 -11.49 19.03 10.61
C VAL A 290 -11.58 20.33 9.77
N PRO A 291 -10.47 20.95 9.30
CA PRO A 291 -10.55 22.13 8.43
C PRO A 291 -11.39 21.96 7.16
N MET A 292 -11.52 20.73 6.65
CA MET A 292 -12.32 20.43 5.45
C MET A 292 -13.83 20.52 5.70
N LEU A 293 -14.30 20.62 6.95
CA LEU A 293 -15.72 20.78 7.27
C LEU A 293 -16.28 22.13 6.84
N TRP A 294 -15.44 23.18 6.83
CA TRP A 294 -15.86 24.51 6.40
C TRP A 294 -15.82 24.65 4.89
N THR A 295 -14.68 24.34 4.26
CA THR A 295 -14.50 24.42 2.82
C THR A 295 -13.58 23.32 2.31
N VAL A 296 -13.92 22.74 1.16
CA VAL A 296 -13.06 21.78 0.45
C VAL A 296 -12.49 22.51 -0.76
N ASN A 297 -11.22 22.89 -0.66
CA ASN A 297 -10.45 23.49 -1.75
C ASN A 297 -9.01 22.94 -1.73
N TYR A 298 -8.20 23.31 -2.71
CA TYR A 298 -6.83 22.82 -2.80
C TYR A 298 -6.00 23.15 -1.54
N GLY A 299 -6.21 24.32 -0.93
CA GLY A 299 -5.50 24.74 0.29
C GLY A 299 -5.85 23.88 1.50
N THR A 300 -7.14 23.62 1.75
CA THR A 300 -7.57 22.78 2.89
C THR A 300 -7.15 21.32 2.69
N LEU A 301 -7.14 20.82 1.45
CA LEU A 301 -6.59 19.52 1.11
C LEU A 301 -5.08 19.47 1.32
N LEU A 302 -4.34 20.52 0.95
CA LEU A 302 -2.89 20.59 1.16
C LEU A 302 -2.53 20.58 2.65
N ILE A 303 -3.25 21.34 3.48
CA ILE A 303 -3.10 21.32 4.95
C ILE A 303 -3.33 19.91 5.49
N MET A 304 -4.42 19.26 5.07
CA MET A 304 -4.76 17.89 5.49
C MET A 304 -3.71 16.87 5.02
N GLY A 305 -3.17 17.01 3.81
CA GLY A 305 -2.11 16.17 3.27
C GLY A 305 -0.79 16.32 4.01
N ILE A 306 -0.35 17.56 4.25
CA ILE A 306 0.88 17.86 5.01
C ILE A 306 0.72 17.36 6.45
N GLY A 307 -0.40 17.68 7.10
CA GLY A 307 -0.69 17.21 8.45
C GLY A 307 -0.73 15.68 8.55
N THR A 308 -1.38 15.01 7.60
CA THR A 308 -1.39 13.55 7.52
C THR A 308 0.03 13.01 7.38
N SER A 309 0.84 13.59 6.50
CA SER A 309 2.23 13.18 6.25
C SER A 309 3.13 13.33 7.48
N LEU A 310 2.86 14.35 8.30
CA LEU A 310 3.60 14.63 9.52
C LEU A 310 3.27 13.61 10.64
N PHE A 311 2.00 13.23 10.79
CA PHE A 311 1.54 12.39 11.91
C PHE A 311 1.41 10.91 11.59
N ILE A 312 1.26 10.51 10.32
CA ILE A 312 1.10 9.10 9.94
C ILE A 312 2.26 8.19 10.39
N PRO A 313 3.53 8.63 10.44
CA PRO A 313 4.61 7.76 10.92
C PRO A 313 4.45 7.34 12.39
N LEU A 314 3.89 8.21 13.23
CA LEU A 314 3.64 7.92 14.65
C LEU A 314 2.61 6.79 14.84
N TYR A 315 1.69 6.65 13.89
CA TYR A 315 0.71 5.57 13.85
C TYR A 315 1.25 4.31 13.14
N MET A 316 1.82 4.48 11.95
CA MET A 316 2.23 3.36 11.08
C MET A 316 3.43 2.59 11.63
N LEU A 317 4.39 3.26 12.28
CA LEU A 317 5.57 2.56 12.81
C LEU A 317 5.20 1.55 13.92
N PRO A 318 4.43 1.92 14.97
CA PRO A 318 3.93 0.95 15.94
C PRO A 318 3.15 -0.19 15.29
N MET A 319 2.20 0.11 14.39
CA MET A 319 1.38 -0.89 13.69
C MET A 319 2.24 -1.94 12.97
N VAL A 320 3.18 -1.47 12.14
CA VAL A 320 4.02 -2.35 11.33
C VAL A 320 5.00 -3.13 12.23
N SER A 321 5.65 -2.45 13.19
CA SER A 321 6.60 -3.11 14.09
C SER A 321 5.95 -4.22 14.88
N SER A 322 4.78 -3.99 15.46
CA SER A 322 4.09 -4.99 16.27
C SER A 322 3.62 -6.19 15.48
N SER A 323 3.21 -6.00 14.23
CA SER A 323 2.84 -7.12 13.35
C SER A 323 4.05 -8.00 13.00
N PHE A 324 5.23 -7.38 12.78
CA PHE A 324 6.45 -8.13 12.51
C PHE A 324 7.09 -8.74 13.75
N ASP A 325 6.99 -8.06 14.90
CA ASP A 325 7.46 -8.58 16.19
C ASP A 325 6.72 -9.90 16.48
N LEU A 326 5.39 -9.94 16.32
CA LEU A 326 4.55 -11.13 16.49
C LEU A 326 4.93 -12.28 15.53
N MET A 327 5.27 -11.97 14.27
CA MET A 327 5.76 -12.98 13.31
C MET A 327 7.14 -13.55 13.67
N GLY A 328 7.89 -12.85 14.54
CA GLY A 328 9.26 -13.17 14.92
C GLY A 328 9.41 -13.80 16.31
N GLU A 329 8.32 -13.95 17.08
CA GLU A 329 8.37 -14.37 18.48
C GLU A 329 8.87 -15.80 18.69
N SER A 330 8.51 -16.74 17.80
CA SER A 330 8.88 -18.15 17.94
C SER A 330 9.54 -18.74 16.68
N LYS A 331 10.28 -19.83 16.86
CA LYS A 331 10.85 -20.60 15.73
C LYS A 331 9.76 -21.22 14.85
N GLU A 332 8.60 -21.54 15.44
CA GLU A 332 7.44 -22.08 14.75
C GLU A 332 6.77 -21.02 13.87
N SER A 333 6.50 -19.84 14.43
CA SER A 333 6.01 -18.66 13.69
C SER A 333 6.98 -18.24 12.57
N ALA A 334 8.29 -18.39 12.80
CA ALA A 334 9.31 -18.14 11.77
C ALA A 334 9.27 -19.17 10.61
N GLY A 335 8.79 -20.39 10.86
CA GLY A 335 8.54 -21.42 9.84
C GLY A 335 7.23 -21.21 9.05
N MET A 336 6.29 -20.47 9.64
CA MET A 336 4.96 -20.17 9.08
C MET A 336 4.84 -18.72 8.54
N ARG A 337 5.98 -18.08 8.23
CA ARG A 337 6.01 -16.67 7.78
C ARG A 337 5.12 -16.41 6.57
N VAL A 338 4.99 -17.36 5.66
CA VAL A 338 4.13 -17.21 4.47
C VAL A 338 2.67 -17.09 4.90
N GLU A 339 2.21 -18.01 5.75
CA GLU A 339 0.86 -18.04 6.30
C GLU A 339 0.54 -16.78 7.10
N LEU A 340 1.47 -16.32 7.95
CA LEU A 340 1.28 -15.12 8.76
C LEU A 340 1.25 -13.83 7.91
N ILE A 341 2.03 -13.77 6.82
CA ILE A 341 1.95 -12.67 5.84
C ILE A 341 0.58 -12.69 5.13
N VAL A 342 0.08 -13.86 4.76
CA VAL A 342 -1.25 -14.01 4.18
C VAL A 342 -2.33 -13.59 5.17
N LEU A 343 -2.27 -14.02 6.43
CA LEU A 343 -3.18 -13.59 7.49
C LEU A 343 -3.23 -12.06 7.62
N ARG A 344 -2.05 -11.43 7.73
CA ARG A 344 -1.93 -9.97 7.81
C ARG A 344 -2.60 -9.27 6.63
N GLU A 345 -2.35 -9.72 5.40
CA GLU A 345 -2.94 -9.10 4.21
C GLU A 345 -4.45 -9.34 4.12
N LEU A 346 -4.95 -10.52 4.52
CA LEU A 346 -6.39 -10.80 4.57
C LEU A 346 -7.12 -9.89 5.58
N CYS A 347 -6.52 -9.61 6.74
CA CYS A 347 -7.06 -8.65 7.70
C CYS A 347 -7.10 -7.22 7.11
N LEU A 348 -6.02 -6.78 6.47
CA LEU A 348 -5.97 -5.47 5.80
C LEU A 348 -7.01 -5.38 4.67
N MET A 349 -7.09 -6.41 3.82
CA MET A 349 -8.06 -6.50 2.73
C MET A 349 -9.49 -6.39 3.25
N THR A 350 -9.82 -7.11 4.32
CA THR A 350 -11.15 -7.07 4.95
C THR A 350 -11.50 -5.64 5.38
N GLY A 351 -10.55 -4.94 6.02
CA GLY A 351 -10.68 -3.53 6.35
C GLY A 351 -10.90 -2.64 5.12
N ARG A 352 -10.05 -2.78 4.10
CA ARG A 352 -10.13 -1.97 2.86
C ARG A 352 -11.45 -2.18 2.13
N LEU A 353 -11.93 -3.42 2.07
CA LEU A 353 -13.23 -3.76 1.48
C LEU A 353 -14.36 -3.13 2.29
N ALA A 354 -14.37 -3.29 3.61
CA ALA A 354 -15.38 -2.67 4.46
C ALA A 354 -15.41 -1.14 4.29
N GLY A 355 -14.25 -0.49 4.28
CA GLY A 355 -14.15 0.97 4.11
C GLY A 355 -14.68 1.42 2.75
N THR A 356 -14.33 0.69 1.70
CA THR A 356 -14.77 0.99 0.33
C THR A 356 -16.27 0.74 0.15
N LEU A 357 -16.82 -0.32 0.74
CA LEU A 357 -18.26 -0.59 0.72
C LEU A 357 -19.05 0.46 1.50
N ILE A 358 -18.55 0.92 2.65
CA ILE A 358 -19.13 2.06 3.38
C ILE A 358 -19.12 3.31 2.50
N PHE A 359 -18.00 3.59 1.82
CA PHE A 359 -17.91 4.70 0.87
C PHE A 359 -18.95 4.59 -0.25
N ILE A 360 -19.10 3.43 -0.87
CA ILE A 360 -20.12 3.20 -1.91
C ILE A 360 -21.53 3.42 -1.34
N GLY A 361 -21.84 2.85 -0.17
CA GLY A 361 -23.15 2.97 0.46
C GLY A 361 -23.51 4.41 0.80
N VAL A 362 -22.57 5.16 1.39
CA VAL A 362 -22.78 6.57 1.75
C VAL A 362 -22.94 7.45 0.51
N LEU A 363 -22.11 7.27 -0.53
CA LEU A 363 -22.20 8.09 -1.75
C LEU A 363 -23.37 7.70 -2.66
N SER A 364 -23.90 6.48 -2.54
CA SER A 364 -25.15 6.09 -3.20
C SER A 364 -26.35 6.86 -2.65
N ALA A 365 -26.30 7.29 -1.39
CA ALA A 365 -27.33 8.14 -0.79
C ALA A 365 -27.13 9.62 -1.09
N SER A 366 -25.90 10.14 -1.01
CA SER A 366 -25.62 11.55 -1.29
C SER A 366 -24.15 11.78 -1.66
N ALA A 367 -23.92 12.40 -2.82
CA ALA A 367 -22.60 12.83 -3.28
C ALA A 367 -22.27 14.30 -2.89
N ALA A 368 -23.00 14.89 -1.94
CA ALA A 368 -22.76 16.26 -1.52
C ALA A 368 -21.36 16.40 -0.88
N PRO A 369 -20.64 17.53 -1.09
CA PRO A 369 -19.29 17.74 -0.52
C PRO A 369 -19.22 17.51 0.99
N ARG A 370 -20.25 17.92 1.74
CA ARG A 370 -20.34 17.68 3.19
C ARG A 370 -20.40 16.20 3.54
N THR A 371 -21.14 15.40 2.78
CA THR A 371 -21.24 13.94 2.97
C THR A 371 -19.88 13.28 2.77
N VAL A 372 -19.13 13.69 1.74
CA VAL A 372 -17.77 13.20 1.47
C VAL A 372 -16.83 13.56 2.64
N THR A 373 -16.87 14.79 3.14
CA THR A 373 -16.02 15.20 4.28
C THR A 373 -16.38 14.46 5.57
N LEU A 374 -17.67 14.26 5.86
CA LEU A 374 -18.11 13.49 7.04
C LEU A 374 -17.67 12.03 6.95
N LEU A 375 -17.75 11.43 5.76
CA LEU A 375 -17.22 10.10 5.50
C LEU A 375 -15.70 10.04 5.75
N LEU A 376 -14.95 11.01 5.25
CA LEU A 376 -13.51 11.14 5.49
C LEU A 376 -13.19 11.27 6.98
N LEU A 377 -13.98 12.00 7.76
CA LEU A 377 -13.80 12.09 9.22
C LEU A 377 -14.06 10.76 9.91
N GLY A 378 -15.16 10.08 9.55
CA GLY A 378 -15.53 8.79 10.14
C GLY A 378 -14.48 7.71 9.85
N LEU A 379 -14.10 7.53 8.59
CA LEU A 379 -13.04 6.59 8.21
C LEU A 379 -11.65 7.06 8.68
N GLY A 380 -11.44 8.38 8.76
CA GLY A 380 -10.24 9.00 9.26
C GLY A 380 -9.97 8.71 10.74
N ALA A 381 -11.02 8.40 11.52
CA ALA A 381 -10.93 7.98 12.91
C ALA A 381 -10.59 6.49 13.11
N ALA A 382 -10.58 5.67 12.05
CA ALA A 382 -10.24 4.25 12.15
C ALA A 382 -8.88 3.95 12.84
N PRO A 383 -7.80 4.74 12.65
CA PRO A 383 -6.55 4.60 13.40
C PRO A 383 -6.71 4.60 14.93
N LEU A 384 -7.71 5.31 15.48
CA LEU A 384 -8.03 5.27 16.91
C LEU A 384 -8.56 3.90 17.33
N GLY A 385 -9.35 3.25 16.47
CA GLY A 385 -9.80 1.87 16.63
C GLY A 385 -8.61 0.90 16.67
N SER A 386 -7.66 1.03 15.74
CA SER A 386 -6.43 0.23 15.77
C SER A 386 -5.66 0.41 17.08
N TRP A 387 -5.54 1.65 17.58
CA TRP A 387 -4.88 1.93 18.84
C TRP A 387 -5.61 1.30 20.03
N LEU A 388 -6.95 1.38 20.06
CA LEU A 388 -7.76 0.78 21.13
C LEU A 388 -7.54 -0.73 21.25
N CYS A 389 -7.44 -1.42 20.12
CA CYS A 389 -7.10 -2.85 20.07
C CYS A 389 -5.67 -3.09 20.59
N LEU A 390 -4.68 -2.38 20.05
CA LEU A 390 -3.27 -2.67 20.28
C LEU A 390 -2.68 -2.08 21.56
N ARG A 391 -3.38 -1.15 22.25
CA ARG A 391 -2.83 -0.43 23.42
C ARG A 391 -2.32 -1.35 24.53
N ARG A 392 -2.94 -2.51 24.75
CA ARG A 392 -2.53 -3.46 25.80
C ARG A 392 -1.26 -4.19 25.39
N MET A 393 -1.21 -4.66 24.15
CA MET A 393 -0.07 -5.37 23.57
C MET A 393 1.17 -4.45 23.48
N LEU A 394 0.98 -3.22 23.03
CA LEU A 394 2.05 -2.21 22.95
C LEU A 394 2.63 -1.79 24.32
N ARG A 395 1.86 -1.95 25.40
CA ARG A 395 2.32 -1.69 26.78
C ARG A 395 3.02 -2.89 27.41
N LYS A 396 2.71 -4.11 26.98
CA LYS A 396 3.36 -5.34 27.47
C LYS A 396 4.82 -5.44 27.00
N ASN A 397 5.14 -4.95 25.80
CA ASN A 397 6.50 -4.96 25.24
C ASN A 397 7.47 -3.93 25.89
N ILE A 398 7.20 -3.50 27.14
CA ILE A 398 8.00 -2.56 27.95
C ILE A 398 8.88 -3.32 28.98
N VAL A 399 9.06 -4.65 28.87
CA VAL A 399 9.97 -5.38 29.75
C VAL A 399 11.42 -4.95 29.46
N PRO A 400 12.23 -4.56 30.48
CA PRO A 400 13.57 -4.03 30.26
C PRO A 400 14.52 -5.13 29.74
N GLU A 401 15.39 -4.78 28.79
CA GLU A 401 16.67 -5.48 28.65
C GLU A 401 17.32 -5.49 30.04
N ARG A 402 17.44 -6.68 30.64
CA ARG A 402 18.25 -6.91 31.83
C ARG A 402 19.67 -7.25 31.42
#